data_AF-A0A3D0XKM9-F1
#
_entry.id   AF-A0A3D0XKM9-F1
#
_cell.length_a   1.000
_cell.length_b   1.000
_cell.length_c   1.000
_cell.angle_alpha   90.00
_cell.angle_beta   90.00
_cell.angle_gamma   90.00
#
_symmetry.space_group_name_H-M   'P 1'
#
loop_
_entity.id
_entity.type
_entity.pdbx_description
1 polymer ?
#
loop_
_entity_poly.entity_id
_entity_poly.type
_entity_poly.pdbx_seq_one_letter_code
_entity_poly.pdbx_strand_id
1 'polypeptide(L)' 'MNTESHASPQRLTSLDALRGFDMFWIVGAEEFVHALSGASKASWVTFLTEQLSHKKWEGMAFYDCIFPLFVFLAGVS' A
#
# COMPACT_ATOMS: atom_id res chain seq x y z
N MET A 1 -33.53 19.94 -26.36
CA MET A 1 -32.56 18.84 -26.61
C MET A 1 -31.56 18.92 -25.47
N ASN A 2 -31.74 18.14 -24.42
CA ASN A 2 -30.89 18.22 -23.22
C ASN A 2 -29.68 17.32 -23.48
N THR A 3 -28.53 17.93 -23.73
CA THR A 3 -27.26 17.21 -23.88
C THR A 3 -26.81 16.74 -22.51
N GLU A 4 -27.04 15.47 -22.20
CA GLU A 4 -26.34 14.82 -21.09
C GLU A 4 -24.86 14.69 -21.46
N SER A 5 -24.03 15.51 -20.82
CA SER A 5 -22.58 15.38 -20.86
C SER A 5 -22.22 14.09 -20.11
N HIS A 6 -22.03 12.99 -20.83
CA HIS A 6 -21.30 11.85 -20.30
C HIS A 6 -19.85 12.31 -20.08
N ALA A 7 -19.53 12.72 -18.86
CA ALA A 7 -18.17 12.95 -18.45
C ALA A 7 -17.39 11.65 -18.67
N SER A 8 -16.45 11.66 -19.63
CA SER A 8 -15.54 10.54 -19.82
C SER A 8 -14.85 10.24 -18.49
N PRO A 9 -14.72 8.97 -18.07
CA PRO A 9 -14.08 8.63 -16.80
C PRO A 9 -12.66 9.19 -16.78
N GLN A 10 -12.46 10.26 -16.01
CA GLN A 10 -11.17 10.89 -15.85
C GLN A 10 -10.33 9.96 -14.97
N ARG A 11 -9.34 9.31 -15.58
CA ARG A 11 -8.37 8.49 -14.83
C ARG A 11 -7.69 9.36 -13.79
N LEU A 12 -7.76 8.95 -12.53
CA LEU A 12 -7.11 9.63 -11.43
C LEU A 12 -5.68 9.09 -11.30
N THR A 13 -4.70 9.92 -11.63
CA THR A 13 -3.27 9.57 -11.50
C THR A 13 -2.90 9.16 -10.07
N SER A 14 -3.58 9.70 -9.06
CA SER A 14 -3.41 9.30 -7.66
C SER A 14 -3.83 7.85 -7.40
N LEU A 15 -4.92 7.36 -8.03
CA LEU A 15 -5.35 5.97 -7.92
C LEU A 15 -4.36 5.02 -8.61
N ASP A 16 -3.85 5.41 -9.78
CA ASP A 16 -2.84 4.62 -10.48
C ASP A 16 -1.53 4.51 -9.66
N ALA A 17 -1.10 5.61 -9.03
CA ALA A 17 0.07 5.62 -8.14
C ALA A 17 -0.14 4.76 -6.88
N LEU A 18 -1.32 4.85 -6.27
CA LEU A 18 -1.68 4.07 -5.09
C LEU A 18 -1.75 2.57 -5.41
N ARG A 19 -2.32 2.20 -6.56
CA ARG A 19 -2.34 0.82 -7.05
C ARG A 19 -0.93 0.26 -7.26
N GLY A 20 -0.04 1.04 -7.86
CA GLY A 20 1.36 0.65 -8.04
C GLY A 20 2.10 0.47 -6.71
N PHE A 21 1.83 1.33 -5.74
CA PHE A 21 2.37 1.24 -4.39
C PHE A 21 1.90 -0.04 -3.68
N ASP A 22 0.60 -0.37 -3.74
CA ASP A 22 0.08 -1.61 -3.16
C ASP A 22 0.73 -2.85 -3.79
N MET A 23 0.89 -2.88 -5.12
CA MET A 23 1.58 -3.98 -5.80
C MET A 23 3.04 -4.12 -5.36
N PHE A 24 3.76 -3.01 -5.18
CA PHE A 24 5.14 -3.01 -4.69
C PHE A 24 5.24 -3.69 -3.31
N TRP A 25 4.35 -3.36 -2.38
CA TRP A 25 4.39 -3.96 -1.04
C TRP A 25 3.94 -5.43 -1.03
N ILE A 26 2.96 -5.82 -1.85
CA ILE A 26 2.54 -7.24 -1.94
C ILE A 26 3.70 -8.12 -2.43
N VAL A 27 4.48 -7.64 -3.41
CA VAL A 27 5.52 -8.44 -4.07
C VAL A 27 6.85 -8.42 -3.31
N GLY A 28 7.22 -7.31 -2.66
CA GLY A 28 8.60 -7.10 -2.19
C GLY A 28 8.77 -6.58 -0.76
N ALA A 29 7.69 -6.37 0.00
CA ALA A 29 7.79 -5.79 1.35
C ALA A 29 8.69 -6.60 2.29
N GLU A 30 8.53 -7.93 2.29
CA GLU A 30 9.20 -8.81 3.25
C GLU A 30 10.72 -8.84 3.03
N GLU A 31 11.17 -9.05 1.79
CA GLU A 31 12.60 -9.01 1.44
C GLU A 31 13.21 -7.63 1.62
N PHE A 32 12.47 -6.56 1.29
CA PHE A 32 12.95 -5.19 1.49
C PHE A 32 13.24 -4.92 2.98
N VAL A 33 12.36 -5.36 3.86
CA VAL A 33 12.47 -5.17 5.31
C VAL A 33 13.58 -6.02 5.91
N HIS A 34 13.70 -7.28 5.49
CA HIS A 34 14.78 -8.15 5.91
C HIS A 34 16.15 -7.61 5.49
N ALA A 35 16.27 -7.09 4.25
CA ALA A 35 17.48 -6.44 3.77
C ALA A 35 17.78 -5.15 4.56
N LEU A 36 16.77 -4.34 4.86
CA LEU A 36 16.93 -3.09 5.63
C LEU A 36 17.39 -3.36 7.07
N SER A 37 16.82 -4.39 7.71
CA SER A 37 17.18 -4.82 9.07
C SER A 37 18.62 -5.34 9.16
N GLY A 38 19.15 -5.94 8.09
CA GLY A 38 20.55 -6.37 8.03
C GLY A 38 21.52 -5.20 7.77
N ALA A 39 21.05 -4.16 7.08
CA ALA A 39 21.88 -3.03 6.66
C ALA A 39 22.05 -1.93 7.72
N SER A 40 21.10 -1.75 8.65
CA SER A 40 21.16 -0.61 9.58
C SER A 40 20.47 -0.87 10.92
N LYS A 41 21.16 -0.55 12.02
CA LYS A 41 20.62 -0.55 13.40
C LYS A 41 20.04 0.80 13.83
N ALA A 42 19.71 1.67 12.86
CA ALA A 42 19.19 2.99 13.17
C ALA A 42 17.75 2.89 13.71
N SER A 43 17.40 3.73 14.69
CA SER A 43 16.10 3.67 15.38
C SER A 43 14.89 3.81 14.43
N TRP A 44 15.03 4.58 13.33
CA TRP A 44 14.01 4.72 12.30
C TRP A 44 13.84 3.45 11.44
N VAL A 45 14.91 2.67 11.27
CA VAL A 45 14.85 1.37 10.58
C VAL A 45 14.14 0.35 11.46
N THR A 46 14.44 0.33 12.76
CA THR A 46 13.70 -0.50 13.72
C THR A 46 12.21 -0.18 13.72
N PHE A 47 11.83 1.11 13.67
CA PHE A 47 10.44 1.53 13.54
C PHE A 47 9.78 1.02 12.24
N LEU A 48 10.45 1.13 11.09
CA LEU A 48 9.94 0.59 9.83
C LEU A 48 9.83 -0.94 9.85
N THR A 49 10.81 -1.63 10.42
CA THR A 49 10.79 -3.09 10.59
C THR A 49 9.62 -3.53 11.47
N GLU A 50 9.29 -2.79 12.53
CA GLU A 50 8.12 -3.08 13.37
C GLU A 50 6.78 -2.86 12.65
N GLN A 51 6.70 -1.89 11.73
CA GLN A 51 5.49 -1.61 10.95
C GLN A 51 5.28 -2.60 9.79
N LEU A 52 6.37 -3.22 9.32
CA LEU A 52 6.37 -4.14 8.18
C LEU A 52 6.57 -5.61 8.60
N SER A 53 6.75 -5.88 9.89
CA SER A 53 6.70 -7.22 10.47
C SER A 53 5.26 -7.56 10.86
N HIS A 54 4.78 -8.72 10.42
CA HIS A 54 3.44 -9.20 10.75
C HIS A 54 3.34 -9.47 12.27
N LYS A 55 2.62 -8.61 13.00
CA LYS A 55 2.45 -8.78 14.47
C LYS A 55 1.50 -9.93 14.78
N LYS A 56 1.80 -10.65 15.86
CA LYS A 56 0.94 -11.71 16.41
C LYS A 56 -0.36 -11.11 16.97
N TRP A 57 -1.40 -11.02 16.14
CA TRP A 57 -2.86 -10.86 16.43
C TRP A 57 -3.34 -9.88 17.54
N GLU A 58 -2.45 -9.11 18.18
CA GLU A 58 -2.72 -8.05 19.14
C GLU A 58 -1.88 -6.82 18.74
N GLY A 59 -2.31 -6.17 17.66
CA GLY A 59 -1.68 -4.97 17.09
C GLY A 59 -2.02 -4.78 15.61
N MET A 60 -2.19 -3.53 15.17
CA MET A 60 -2.30 -3.16 13.76
C MET A 60 -0.90 -2.85 13.22
N ALA A 61 -0.48 -3.53 12.15
CA ALA A 61 0.72 -3.18 11.40
C ALA A 61 0.32 -2.48 10.08
N PHE A 62 1.22 -1.67 9.52
CA PHE A 62 0.98 -1.03 8.22
C PHE A 62 0.70 -2.05 7.12
N TYR A 63 1.31 -3.24 7.22
CA TYR A 63 1.09 -4.35 6.30
C TYR A 63 -0.38 -4.80 6.23
N ASP A 64 -1.13 -4.70 7.34
CA ASP A 64 -2.53 -5.09 7.40
C ASP A 64 -3.45 -4.13 6.62
N CYS A 65 -2.99 -2.90 6.36
CA CYS A 65 -3.74 -1.89 5.60
C CYS A 65 -3.67 -2.11 4.08
N ILE A 66 -2.71 -2.88 3.57
CA ILE A 66 -2.51 -3.11 2.13
C ILE A 66 -3.72 -3.85 1.53
N PHE A 67 -4.23 -4.86 2.23
CA PHE A 67 -5.36 -5.65 1.75
C PHE A 67 -6.68 -4.86 1.67
N PRO A 68 -7.11 -4.12 2.71
CA PRO A 68 -8.24 -3.20 2.63
C PRO A 68 -8.11 -2.17 1.49
N LEU A 69 -6.91 -1.64 1.28
CA LEU A 69 -6.62 -0.70 0.19
C LEU A 69 -6.81 -1.35 -1.19
N PHE A 70 -6.31 -2.57 -1.38
CA PHE A 70 -6.47 -3.31 -2.61
C PHE A 70 -7.95 -3.55 -2.96
N VAL A 71 -8.76 -3.95 -1.97
CA VAL A 71 -10.21 -4.15 -2.15
C VAL A 71 -10.91 -2.83 -2.49
N PHE A 72 -10.54 -1.73 -1.84
CA PHE A 72 -11.05 -0.40 -2.17
C PHE A 72 -10.74 -0.01 -3.62
N LEU A 73 -9.49 -0.18 -4.07
CA LEU A 73 -9.06 0.11 -5.45
C LEU A 73 -9.72 -0.78 -6.51
N ALA A 74 -10.20 -1.97 -6.14
CA ALA A 74 -10.95 -2.85 -7.04
C ALA A 74 -12.41 -2.40 -7.19
N GLY A 75 -12.98 -1.77 -6.15
CA GLY A 75 -14.36 -1.27 -6.15
C GLY A 75 -14.54 0.12 -6.75
N VAL A 76 -13.48 0.92 -6.83
CA VAL A 76 -13.51 2.25 -7.45
C VAL A 76 -13.22 2.11 -8.96
N SER A 77 -14.21 2.43 -9.79
CA SER A 77 -14.13 2.44 -11.26
C SER A 77 -14.50 3.81 -11.84
#